data_AF-A0A959CN44-F1
#
_entry.id   AF-A0A959CN44-F1
#
_cell.length_a   1.000
_cell.length_b   1.000
_cell.length_c   1.000
_cell.angle_alpha   90.00
_cell.angle_beta   90.00
_cell.angle_gamma   90.00
#
_symmetry.space_group_name_H-M   'P 1'
#
loop_
_entity.id
_entity.type
_entity.pdbx_description
1 polymer ?
#
loop_
_entity_poly.entity_id
_entity_poly.type
_entity_poly.pdbx_seq_one_letter_code
_entity_poly.pdbx_strand_id
1 'polypeptide(L)'
;MKAETTATFEIGADLKFFLGRLDVDFTYYKATTTDLIVEAEVSAPSGFIVAPVNAGEIVNEGIELMIGVNPVRTANFRWDIDANFTQFENTVTELPEGIDQLSLATFSALSSLIVEGEPYGVLVGTAYQRNGQGQLIIGADGWPLINTEQIKVGDPNPDWIAGIRNSFTYKGLRLSGLIDIRQGGDIWNGTGGVMDGLGVGGESSRDREVTGYVYEGVTESGEVNTTPVDFANPANGTSGIKWKRNGFLGLAEDNIEDGSWVRLRELTLSWTMPKLWFDSFFLQGATLTFSGRNLWLDTDYSGVAPRPTCAEIPTTPAGIILTCRTQRVTPSP
;
A
#
# COMPACT_ATOMS: atom_id res chain seq x y z
N MET A 1 25.54 3.25 22.18
CA MET A 1 24.37 3.75 21.43
C MET A 1 24.03 5.14 21.90
N LYS A 2 23.72 6.03 20.96
CA LYS A 2 23.11 7.34 21.20
C LYS A 2 21.59 7.17 21.28
N ALA A 3 20.90 8.15 21.85
CA ALA A 3 19.44 8.17 21.82
C ALA A 3 18.97 8.64 20.45
N GLU A 4 17.96 7.97 19.91
CA GLU A 4 17.21 8.47 18.76
C GLU A 4 16.62 9.84 19.09
N THR A 5 16.79 10.80 18.19
CA THR A 5 16.31 12.17 18.37
C THR A 5 15.49 12.58 17.16
N THR A 6 14.30 13.13 17.39
CA THR A 6 13.47 13.71 16.33
C THR A 6 13.40 15.22 16.50
N ALA A 7 13.81 15.95 15.47
CA ALA A 7 13.65 17.40 15.35
C ALA A 7 12.50 17.69 14.40
N THR A 8 11.48 18.42 14.87
CA THR A 8 10.29 18.73 14.08
C THR A 8 10.15 20.24 13.86
N PHE A 9 9.97 20.63 12.61
CA PHE A 9 9.48 21.93 12.21
C PHE A 9 8.02 21.81 11.80
N GLU A 10 7.16 22.68 12.31
CA GLU A 10 5.72 22.68 12.02
C GLU A 10 5.22 24.11 11.85
N ILE A 11 4.36 24.31 10.86
CA ILE A 11 3.60 25.55 10.68
C ILE A 11 2.15 25.18 10.34
N GLY A 12 1.20 25.81 11.02
CA GLY A 12 -0.21 25.53 10.82
C GLY A 12 -1.09 26.76 10.93
N ALA A 13 -2.34 26.60 10.51
CA ALA A 13 -3.39 27.60 10.58
C ALA A 13 -4.73 26.95 10.94
N ASP A 14 -5.38 27.45 12.00
CA ASP A 14 -6.77 27.16 12.34
C ASP A 14 -7.63 28.37 11.94
N LEU A 15 -8.57 28.15 11.04
CA LEU A 15 -9.43 29.18 10.48
C LEU A 15 -10.90 28.79 10.61
N LYS A 16 -11.69 29.68 11.23
CA LYS A 16 -13.13 29.50 11.43
C LYS A 16 -13.92 30.63 10.80
N PHE A 17 -14.86 30.27 9.93
CA PHE A 17 -15.67 31.22 9.19
C PHE A 17 -17.16 31.03 9.50
N PHE A 18 -17.94 32.07 9.22
CA PHE A 18 -19.41 32.04 9.24
C PHE A 18 -20.02 31.50 10.56
N LEU A 19 -19.46 31.92 11.70
CA LEU A 19 -19.87 31.46 13.04
C LEU A 19 -19.67 29.93 13.23
N GLY A 20 -18.56 29.38 12.71
CA GLY A 20 -18.21 27.96 12.84
C GLY A 20 -19.00 27.06 11.90
N ARG A 21 -19.35 27.55 10.71
CA ARG A 21 -19.96 26.71 9.65
C ARG A 21 -18.93 26.18 8.66
N LEU A 22 -17.76 26.78 8.61
CA LEU A 22 -16.60 26.29 7.89
C LEU A 22 -15.42 26.40 8.84
N ASP A 23 -14.82 25.26 9.12
CA ASP A 23 -13.61 25.10 9.92
C ASP A 23 -12.54 24.50 9.00
N VAL A 24 -11.37 25.12 8.96
CA VAL A 24 -10.23 24.64 8.18
C VAL A 24 -9.02 24.62 9.11
N ASP A 25 -8.44 23.45 9.29
CA ASP A 25 -7.17 23.24 9.97
C ASP A 25 -6.15 22.74 8.95
N PHE A 26 -5.05 23.46 8.81
CA PHE A 26 -3.96 23.10 7.92
C PHE A 26 -2.68 23.04 8.71
N THR A 27 -1.88 22.00 8.46
CA THR A 27 -0.55 21.83 9.04
C THR A 27 0.41 21.40 7.94
N TYR A 28 1.57 22.07 7.85
CA TYR A 28 2.75 21.55 7.18
C TYR A 28 3.76 21.15 8.25
N TYR A 29 4.34 19.98 8.10
CA TYR A 29 5.36 19.48 9.02
C TYR A 29 6.56 18.93 8.26
N LYS A 30 7.71 19.00 8.92
CA LYS A 30 8.94 18.30 8.55
C LYS A 30 9.61 17.79 9.82
N ALA A 31 9.68 16.47 9.96
CA ALA A 31 10.31 15.80 11.07
C ALA A 31 11.55 15.05 10.58
N THR A 32 12.70 15.36 11.14
CA THR A 32 13.96 14.65 10.89
C THR A 32 14.29 13.80 12.12
N THR A 33 14.31 12.48 11.96
CA THR A 33 14.73 11.54 12.99
C THR A 33 16.17 11.12 12.73
N THR A 34 17.06 11.43 13.67
CA THR A 34 18.49 11.10 13.63
C THR A 34 18.84 10.04 14.67
N ASP A 35 19.94 9.33 14.44
CA ASP A 35 20.44 8.27 15.32
C ASP A 35 19.42 7.11 15.47
N LEU A 36 18.59 6.85 14.43
CA LEU A 36 17.66 5.71 14.40
C LEU A 36 18.42 4.42 14.69
N ILE A 37 17.90 3.62 15.61
CA ILE A 37 18.52 2.34 16.00
C ILE A 37 17.98 1.24 15.10
N VAL A 38 18.85 0.69 14.27
CA VAL A 38 18.56 -0.40 13.34
C VAL A 38 19.49 -1.57 13.62
N GLU A 39 18.99 -2.79 13.47
CA GLU A 39 19.84 -3.97 13.47
C GLU A 39 20.52 -4.08 12.11
N ALA A 40 21.84 -4.06 12.10
CA ALA A 40 22.62 -4.16 10.88
C ALA A 40 23.68 -5.25 10.99
N GLU A 41 23.98 -5.89 9.85
CA GLU A 41 25.14 -6.77 9.72
C GLU A 41 26.40 -5.92 9.67
N VAL A 42 27.19 -5.95 10.74
CA VAL A 42 28.48 -5.25 10.81
C VAL A 42 29.62 -6.26 10.68
N SER A 43 30.62 -5.89 9.88
CA SER A 43 31.82 -6.70 9.65
C SER A 43 32.59 -6.93 10.94
N ALA A 44 33.00 -8.18 11.18
CA ALA A 44 33.80 -8.62 12.31
C ALA A 44 34.92 -9.60 11.87
N PRO A 45 36.02 -9.74 12.63
CA PRO A 45 37.13 -10.63 12.26
C PRO A 45 36.76 -12.10 12.03
N SER A 46 35.61 -12.57 12.55
CA SER A 46 35.09 -13.93 12.39
C SER A 46 33.89 -14.04 11.43
N GLY A 47 33.52 -12.98 10.71
CA GLY A 47 32.35 -12.94 9.83
C GLY A 47 31.55 -11.64 9.98
N PHE A 48 30.22 -11.75 10.11
CA PHE A 48 29.36 -10.62 10.43
C PHE A 48 28.69 -10.87 11.79
N ILE A 49 28.48 -9.80 12.55
CA ILE A 49 27.57 -9.83 13.71
C ILE A 49 26.39 -8.92 13.41
N VAL A 50 25.18 -9.35 13.77
CA VAL A 50 24.03 -8.46 13.82
C VAL A 50 24.17 -7.64 15.10
N ALA A 51 24.28 -6.32 14.97
CA ALA A 51 24.37 -5.42 16.11
C ALA A 51 23.44 -4.22 15.91
N PRO A 52 22.86 -3.68 16.98
CA PRO A 52 22.13 -2.43 16.90
C PRO A 52 23.12 -1.28 16.67
N VAL A 53 22.90 -0.52 15.61
CA VAL A 53 23.70 0.65 15.23
C VAL A 53 22.80 1.90 15.19
N ASN A 54 23.32 3.02 15.66
CA ASN A 54 22.68 4.34 15.49
C ASN A 54 23.12 4.88 14.15
N ALA A 55 22.22 4.88 13.17
CA ALA A 55 22.73 5.02 11.82
C ALA A 55 21.76 5.46 10.73
N GLY A 56 20.48 5.60 11.04
CA GLY A 56 19.53 6.16 10.08
C GLY A 56 19.32 7.66 10.33
N GLU A 57 19.29 8.43 9.24
CA GLU A 57 18.48 9.64 9.19
C GLU A 57 17.25 9.38 8.31
N ILE A 58 16.07 9.69 8.85
CA ILE A 58 14.81 9.63 8.11
C ILE A 58 14.16 11.00 8.20
N VAL A 59 13.71 11.50 7.05
CA VAL A 59 12.91 12.72 6.94
C VAL A 59 11.48 12.32 6.61
N ASN A 60 10.54 12.73 7.45
CA ASN A 60 9.11 12.64 7.19
C ASN A 60 8.56 14.06 7.02
N GLU A 61 8.00 14.37 5.85
CA GLU A 61 7.39 15.67 5.62
C GLU A 61 6.08 15.55 4.87
N GLY A 62 5.20 16.53 5.08
CA GLY A 62 3.87 16.43 4.51
C GLY A 62 2.96 17.59 4.89
N ILE A 63 1.75 17.48 4.37
CA ILE A 63 0.64 18.36 4.71
C ILE A 63 -0.51 17.55 5.29
N GLU A 64 -1.16 18.14 6.28
CA GLU A 64 -2.41 17.67 6.86
C GLU A 64 -3.45 18.76 6.72
N LEU A 65 -4.63 18.38 6.27
CA LEU A 65 -5.75 19.29 6.07
C LEU A 65 -7.00 18.66 6.64
N MET A 66 -7.64 19.33 7.60
CA MET A 66 -8.97 18.99 8.08
C MET A 66 -9.95 20.08 7.68
N ILE A 67 -11.08 19.69 7.11
CA ILE A 67 -12.15 20.60 6.71
C ILE A 67 -13.45 20.12 7.34
N GLY A 68 -14.05 20.97 8.17
CA GLY A 68 -15.41 20.80 8.67
C GLY A 68 -16.35 21.78 7.98
N VAL A 69 -17.43 21.28 7.38
CA VAL A 69 -18.48 22.10 6.78
C VAL A 69 -19.83 21.74 7.37
N ASN A 70 -20.57 22.74 7.81
CA ASN A 70 -21.93 22.60 8.36
C ASN A 70 -22.92 23.43 7.50
N PRO A 71 -23.25 23.01 6.24
CA PRO A 71 -24.02 23.84 5.32
C PRO A 71 -25.40 24.22 5.87
N VAL A 72 -26.05 23.27 6.56
CA VAL A 72 -27.36 23.45 7.16
C VAL A 72 -27.31 23.12 8.64
N ARG A 73 -27.70 24.09 9.47
CA ARG A 73 -27.83 23.94 10.92
C ARG A 73 -29.09 24.65 11.38
N THR A 74 -30.10 23.87 11.73
CA THR A 74 -31.40 24.33 12.24
C THR A 74 -31.74 23.58 13.53
N ALA A 75 -32.86 23.90 14.17
CA ALA A 75 -33.30 23.20 15.37
C ALA A 75 -33.63 21.71 15.13
N ASN A 76 -34.10 21.36 13.93
CA ASN A 76 -34.58 20.01 13.62
C ASN A 76 -33.71 19.25 12.63
N PHE A 77 -32.88 19.96 11.86
CA PHE A 77 -32.06 19.37 10.80
C PHE A 77 -30.63 19.91 10.84
N ARG A 78 -29.66 19.00 10.71
CA ARG A 78 -28.23 19.27 10.63
C ARG A 78 -27.62 18.46 9.49
N TRP A 79 -26.77 19.09 8.69
CA TRP A 79 -25.91 18.44 7.71
C TRP A 79 -24.47 18.81 8.00
N ASP A 80 -23.66 17.79 8.23
CA ASP A 80 -22.23 17.90 8.54
C ASP A 80 -21.41 17.15 7.49
N ILE A 81 -20.32 17.77 7.06
CA ILE A 81 -19.31 17.18 6.19
C ILE A 81 -17.96 17.38 6.88
N ASP A 82 -17.30 16.29 7.25
CA ASP A 82 -15.96 16.31 7.82
C ASP A 82 -15.02 15.61 6.83
N ALA A 83 -14.03 16.33 6.33
CA ALA A 83 -13.00 15.80 5.45
C ALA A 83 -11.63 15.92 6.11
N ASN A 84 -10.79 14.91 5.95
CA ASN A 84 -9.36 14.96 6.25
C ASN A 84 -8.57 14.52 5.02
N PHE A 85 -7.40 15.10 4.84
CA PHE A 85 -6.46 14.78 3.79
C PHE A 85 -5.06 14.83 4.39
N THR A 86 -4.25 13.83 4.07
CA THR A 86 -2.84 13.75 4.45
C THR A 86 -2.06 13.34 3.22
N GLN A 87 -1.07 14.15 2.86
CA GLN A 87 -0.02 13.79 1.91
C GLN A 87 1.29 13.81 2.68
N PHE A 88 2.09 12.76 2.52
CA PHE A 88 3.36 12.65 3.21
C PHE A 88 4.36 11.92 2.34
N GLU A 89 5.63 12.23 2.56
CA GLU A 89 6.76 11.53 1.98
C GLU A 89 7.71 11.19 3.12
N ASN A 90 8.20 9.95 3.11
CA ASN A 90 9.14 9.46 4.11
C ASN A 90 10.41 8.99 3.40
N THR A 91 11.48 9.75 3.50
CA THR A 91 12.74 9.51 2.80
C THR A 91 13.82 9.08 3.77
N VAL A 92 14.56 8.04 3.40
CA VAL A 92 15.79 7.65 4.08
C VAL A 92 16.91 8.54 3.55
N THR A 93 17.43 9.45 4.37
CA THR A 93 18.44 10.42 3.93
C THR A 93 19.86 9.99 4.24
N GLU A 94 20.06 9.12 5.22
CA GLU A 94 21.38 8.61 5.59
C GLU A 94 21.26 7.18 6.16
N LEU A 95 22.22 6.33 5.79
CA LEU A 95 22.45 5.01 6.36
C LEU A 95 23.85 4.94 7.01
N PRO A 96 24.12 3.95 7.89
CA PRO A 96 25.46 3.80 8.48
C PRO A 96 26.55 3.72 7.43
N GLU A 97 27.71 4.33 7.72
CA GLU A 97 28.89 4.21 6.87
C GLU A 97 29.22 2.74 6.56
N GLY A 98 29.29 2.40 5.27
CA GLY A 98 29.58 1.06 4.78
C GLY A 98 28.36 0.12 4.70
N ILE A 99 27.13 0.64 4.87
CA ILE A 99 25.88 -0.10 4.70
C ILE A 99 25.03 0.60 3.64
N ASP A 100 24.90 -0.05 2.48
CA ASP A 100 24.15 0.51 1.35
C ASP A 100 22.64 0.28 1.46
N GLN A 101 22.21 -0.74 2.23
CA GLN A 101 20.80 -1.09 2.42
C GLN A 101 20.57 -1.91 3.70
N LEU A 102 19.38 -1.81 4.27
CA LEU A 102 18.93 -2.62 5.41
C LEU A 102 17.64 -3.38 5.06
N SER A 103 17.55 -4.64 5.47
CA SER A 103 16.33 -5.43 5.25
C SER A 103 15.32 -5.26 6.38
N LEU A 104 14.07 -4.93 6.04
CA LEU A 104 12.92 -4.97 6.95
C LEU A 104 12.24 -6.33 6.94
N ALA A 105 12.12 -6.91 5.76
CA ALA A 105 11.57 -8.24 5.53
C ALA A 105 12.09 -8.77 4.19
N THR A 106 12.44 -10.06 4.14
CA THR A 106 12.90 -10.70 2.91
C THR A 106 12.09 -11.95 2.63
N PHE A 107 11.58 -12.06 1.41
CA PHE A 107 10.79 -13.18 0.94
C PHE A 107 11.22 -13.62 -0.45
N SER A 108 12.16 -14.57 -0.53
CA SER A 108 12.64 -15.20 -1.77
C SER A 108 13.00 -14.19 -2.88
N ALA A 109 12.05 -13.84 -3.75
CA ALA A 109 12.24 -12.96 -4.91
C ALA A 109 11.96 -11.46 -4.64
N LEU A 110 11.49 -11.11 -3.44
CA LEU A 110 11.18 -9.74 -3.03
C LEU A 110 11.68 -9.47 -1.60
N SER A 111 12.23 -8.30 -1.36
CA SER A 111 12.50 -7.77 -0.02
C SER A 111 11.90 -6.38 0.14
N SER A 112 11.47 -6.04 1.35
CA SER A 112 11.24 -4.66 1.75
C SER A 112 12.53 -4.15 2.38
N LEU A 113 13.13 -3.14 1.77
CA LEU A 113 14.43 -2.61 2.15
C LEU A 113 14.32 -1.13 2.53
N ILE A 114 15.21 -0.70 3.42
CA ILE A 114 15.57 0.69 3.64
C ILE A 114 16.81 0.93 2.77
N VAL A 115 16.71 1.87 1.83
CA VAL A 115 17.78 2.23 0.90
C VAL A 115 17.98 3.74 0.97
N GLU A 116 19.23 4.19 1.04
CA GLU A 116 19.53 5.62 1.06
C GLU A 116 19.01 6.33 -0.20
N GLY A 117 18.37 7.47 -0.02
CA GLY A 117 17.76 8.25 -1.10
C GLY A 117 16.38 7.77 -1.54
N GLU A 118 15.89 6.65 -0.99
CA GLU A 118 14.59 6.08 -1.34
C GLU A 118 13.55 6.27 -0.22
N PRO A 119 12.26 6.12 -0.54
CA PRO A 119 11.23 6.02 0.46
C PRO A 119 11.45 4.86 1.42
N TYR A 120 11.01 5.02 2.67
CA TYR A 120 11.18 3.96 3.65
C TYR A 120 10.41 2.69 3.27
N GLY A 121 11.12 1.56 3.24
CA GLY A 121 10.52 0.24 3.04
C GLY A 121 10.20 -0.11 1.59
N VAL A 122 10.88 0.51 0.61
CA VAL A 122 10.76 0.18 -0.82
C VAL A 122 10.83 -1.32 -1.08
N LEU A 123 10.09 -1.75 -2.09
CA LEU A 123 10.06 -3.12 -2.57
C LEU A 123 11.21 -3.32 -3.56
N VAL A 124 12.14 -4.20 -3.25
CA VAL A 124 13.28 -4.57 -4.08
C VAL A 124 13.16 -6.03 -4.46
N GLY A 125 13.24 -6.36 -5.74
CA GLY A 125 13.00 -7.72 -6.21
C GLY A 125 13.52 -8.00 -7.61
N THR A 126 13.19 -9.19 -8.10
CA THR A 126 13.53 -9.60 -9.46
C THR A 126 12.75 -8.78 -10.49
N ALA A 127 13.47 -8.27 -11.50
CA ALA A 127 12.95 -7.36 -12.50
C ALA A 127 13.54 -7.68 -13.87
N TYR A 128 12.92 -7.17 -14.93
CA TYR A 128 13.46 -7.29 -16.27
C TYR A 128 14.69 -6.40 -16.47
N GLN A 129 15.65 -6.91 -17.24
CA GLN A 129 16.82 -6.16 -17.64
C GLN A 129 16.43 -5.10 -18.69
N ARG A 130 16.92 -3.88 -18.50
CA ARG A 130 16.70 -2.76 -19.40
C ARG A 130 18.01 -2.11 -19.83
N ASN A 131 18.04 -1.53 -21.03
CA ASN A 131 19.18 -0.74 -21.47
C ASN A 131 19.17 0.66 -20.82
N GLY A 132 20.20 1.49 -21.08
CA GLY A 132 20.28 2.85 -20.53
C GLY A 132 19.19 3.82 -20.99
N GLN A 133 18.31 3.41 -21.92
CA GLN A 133 17.13 4.16 -22.37
C GLN A 133 15.83 3.63 -21.75
N GLY A 134 15.90 2.62 -20.87
CA GLY A 134 14.74 2.01 -20.22
C GLY A 134 14.01 0.94 -21.06
N GLN A 135 14.53 0.58 -22.24
CA GLN A 135 13.91 -0.45 -23.08
C GLN A 135 14.26 -1.85 -22.56
N LEU A 136 13.30 -2.78 -22.58
CA LEU A 136 13.54 -4.18 -22.24
C LEU A 136 14.63 -4.77 -23.16
N ILE A 137 15.55 -5.52 -22.56
CA ILE A 137 16.51 -6.34 -23.30
C ILE A 137 15.89 -7.73 -23.49
N ILE A 138 15.70 -8.12 -24.75
CA ILE A 138 15.06 -9.37 -25.14
C ILE A 138 16.12 -10.40 -25.55
N GLY A 139 16.03 -11.60 -24.97
CA GLY A 139 16.91 -12.72 -25.28
C GLY A 139 16.64 -13.33 -26.66
N ALA A 140 17.55 -14.17 -27.11
CA ALA A 140 17.42 -14.86 -28.40
C ALA A 140 16.18 -15.76 -28.51
N ASP A 141 15.58 -16.14 -27.39
CA ASP A 141 14.35 -16.93 -27.30
C ASP A 141 13.06 -16.09 -27.35
N GLY A 142 13.18 -14.77 -27.55
CA GLY A 142 12.07 -13.82 -27.68
C GLY A 142 11.49 -13.33 -26.36
N TRP A 143 11.98 -13.83 -25.22
CA TRP A 143 11.54 -13.41 -23.90
C TRP A 143 12.47 -12.35 -23.31
N PRO A 144 11.97 -11.43 -22.46
CA PRO A 144 12.82 -10.49 -21.75
C PRO A 144 13.86 -11.22 -20.89
N LEU A 145 15.06 -10.65 -20.84
CA LEU A 145 16.11 -11.04 -19.91
C LEU A 145 15.77 -10.53 -18.51
N ILE A 146 16.17 -11.30 -17.50
CA ILE A 146 16.01 -10.93 -16.10
C ILE A 146 17.30 -10.25 -15.63
N ASN A 147 17.15 -9.16 -14.88
CA ASN A 147 18.31 -8.48 -14.30
C ASN A 147 19.04 -9.43 -13.33
N THR A 148 20.37 -9.40 -13.35
CA THR A 148 21.20 -10.24 -12.47
C THR A 148 21.14 -9.78 -11.01
N GLU A 149 20.82 -8.50 -10.80
CA GLU A 149 20.65 -7.90 -9.48
C GLU A 149 19.17 -7.59 -9.23
N GLN A 150 18.74 -7.69 -7.97
CA GLN A 150 17.43 -7.20 -7.57
C GLN A 150 17.46 -5.67 -7.55
N ILE A 151 16.40 -5.05 -8.05
CA ILE A 151 16.26 -3.60 -8.10
C ILE A 151 14.94 -3.17 -7.49
N LYS A 152 14.77 -1.87 -7.22
CA LYS A 152 13.49 -1.32 -6.80
C LYS A 152 12.42 -1.65 -7.84
N VAL A 153 11.36 -2.32 -7.39
CA VAL A 153 10.18 -2.68 -8.19
C VAL A 153 8.92 -1.97 -7.72
N GLY A 154 8.93 -1.32 -6.55
CA GLY A 154 7.81 -0.50 -6.10
C GLY A 154 8.07 0.27 -4.80
N ASP A 155 7.20 1.23 -4.51
CA ASP A 155 7.14 1.96 -3.24
C ASP A 155 5.80 1.70 -2.55
N PRO A 156 5.73 1.03 -1.37
CA PRO A 156 4.46 0.71 -0.74
C PRO A 156 3.76 1.92 -0.08
N ASN A 157 4.43 3.07 -0.01
CA ASN A 157 3.88 4.26 0.63
C ASN A 157 2.85 4.94 -0.29
N PRO A 158 1.64 5.28 0.19
CA PRO A 158 0.69 6.03 -0.63
C PRO A 158 1.14 7.47 -0.82
N ASP A 159 0.87 8.04 -1.99
CA ASP A 159 1.09 9.46 -2.25
C ASP A 159 0.25 10.32 -1.30
N TRP A 160 -0.98 9.89 -1.02
CA TRP A 160 -1.86 10.54 -0.06
C TRP A 160 -3.01 9.64 0.40
N ILE A 161 -3.60 10.02 1.53
CA ILE A 161 -4.80 9.41 2.10
C ILE A 161 -5.84 10.49 2.41
N ALA A 162 -7.12 10.12 2.33
CA ALA A 162 -8.20 11.02 2.68
C ALA A 162 -9.40 10.27 3.26
N GLY A 163 -10.16 10.96 4.11
CA GLY A 163 -11.41 10.45 4.65
C GLY A 163 -12.50 11.52 4.58
N ILE A 164 -13.68 11.15 4.10
CA ILE A 164 -14.83 12.05 4.01
C ILE A 164 -16.00 11.42 4.75
N ARG A 165 -16.40 12.04 5.85
CA ARG A 165 -17.62 11.70 6.58
C ARG A 165 -18.72 12.68 6.21
N ASN A 166 -19.86 12.16 5.80
CA ASN A 166 -21.06 12.94 5.54
C ASN A 166 -22.17 12.47 6.48
N SER A 167 -22.83 13.42 7.15
CA SER A 167 -23.82 13.11 8.17
C SER A 167 -25.05 13.99 8.03
N PHE A 168 -26.22 13.37 8.00
CA PHE A 168 -27.51 14.05 8.07
C PHE A 168 -28.18 13.68 9.38
N THR A 169 -28.64 14.68 10.14
CA THR A 169 -29.43 14.48 11.35
C THR A 169 -30.77 15.19 11.21
N TYR A 170 -31.87 14.48 11.42
CA TYR A 170 -33.23 15.01 11.47
C TYR A 170 -33.96 14.50 12.71
N LYS A 171 -34.27 15.37 13.68
CA LYS A 171 -35.05 15.06 14.90
C LYS A 171 -34.62 13.75 15.61
N GLY A 172 -33.32 13.56 15.77
CA GLY A 172 -32.73 12.38 16.43
C GLY A 172 -32.46 11.19 15.51
N LEU A 173 -33.00 11.16 14.28
CA LEU A 173 -32.57 10.22 13.24
C LEU A 173 -31.30 10.75 12.58
N ARG A 174 -30.23 9.96 12.55
CA ARG A 174 -28.95 10.31 11.94
C ARG A 174 -28.50 9.23 10.98
N LEU A 175 -28.24 9.63 9.74
CA LEU A 175 -27.56 8.82 8.73
C LEU A 175 -26.13 9.36 8.57
N SER A 176 -25.13 8.49 8.62
CA SER A 176 -23.73 8.88 8.44
C SER A 176 -22.98 7.86 7.61
N GLY A 177 -22.30 8.34 6.57
CA GLY A 177 -21.40 7.55 5.74
C GLY A 177 -19.96 8.03 5.87
N LEU A 178 -19.00 7.11 5.80
CA LEU A 178 -17.57 7.39 5.73
C LEU A 178 -16.99 6.75 4.46
N ILE A 179 -16.51 7.61 3.57
CA ILE A 179 -15.64 7.23 2.45
C ILE A 179 -14.18 7.36 2.91
N ASP A 180 -13.40 6.36 2.56
CA ASP A 180 -11.98 6.24 2.87
C ASP A 180 -11.20 6.04 1.58
N ILE A 181 -10.16 6.83 1.37
CA ILE A 181 -9.40 6.92 0.13
C ILE A 181 -7.92 6.76 0.46
N ARG A 182 -7.25 5.93 -0.34
CA ARG A 182 -5.79 5.81 -0.39
C ARG A 182 -5.43 5.88 -1.85
N GLN A 183 -4.50 6.76 -2.21
CA GLN A 183 -4.03 6.90 -3.58
C GLN A 183 -2.53 6.63 -3.63
N GLY A 184 -2.13 5.90 -4.66
CA GLY A 184 -0.76 5.51 -4.90
C GLY A 184 -0.27 4.41 -3.95
N GLY A 185 1.03 4.21 -4.02
CA GLY A 185 1.72 3.10 -3.40
C GLY A 185 1.54 1.79 -4.18
N ASP A 186 2.57 0.98 -4.14
CA ASP A 186 2.71 -0.28 -4.87
C ASP A 186 2.53 -1.46 -3.92
N ILE A 187 1.82 -2.48 -4.39
CA ILE A 187 1.59 -3.70 -3.62
C ILE A 187 2.08 -4.88 -4.44
N TRP A 188 2.88 -5.72 -3.79
CA TRP A 188 3.24 -6.99 -4.39
C TRP A 188 2.16 -8.05 -4.18
N ASN A 189 1.48 -8.44 -5.26
CA ASN A 189 0.45 -9.48 -5.29
C ASN A 189 1.06 -10.88 -5.51
N GLY A 190 1.91 -11.33 -4.58
CA GLY A 190 2.49 -12.67 -4.65
C GLY A 190 1.43 -13.80 -4.67
N THR A 191 0.22 -13.56 -4.16
CA THR A 191 -0.89 -14.53 -4.24
C THR A 191 -1.38 -14.69 -5.68
N GLY A 192 -1.54 -13.58 -6.42
CA GLY A 192 -1.84 -13.57 -7.85
C GLY A 192 -0.81 -14.37 -8.63
N GLY A 193 0.47 -14.03 -8.46
CA GLY A 193 1.58 -14.73 -9.11
C GLY A 193 1.59 -16.24 -8.89
N VAL A 194 1.32 -16.69 -7.66
CA VAL A 194 1.18 -18.14 -7.36
C VAL A 194 -0.03 -18.76 -8.07
N MET A 195 -1.18 -18.10 -8.05
CA MET A 195 -2.38 -18.61 -8.72
C MET A 195 -2.18 -18.71 -10.24
N ASP A 196 -1.51 -17.73 -10.84
CA ASP A 196 -1.20 -17.74 -12.27
C ASP A 196 -0.12 -18.77 -12.63
N GLY A 197 0.90 -18.92 -11.78
CA GLY A 197 1.85 -20.03 -11.87
C GLY A 197 1.17 -21.39 -11.77
N LEU A 198 0.11 -21.55 -10.98
CA LEU A 198 -0.69 -22.78 -10.90
C LEU A 198 -1.72 -22.92 -12.04
N GLY A 199 -1.91 -21.89 -12.87
CA GLY A 199 -2.90 -21.87 -13.95
C GLY A 199 -4.35 -21.76 -13.49
N VAL A 200 -4.56 -21.26 -12.27
CA VAL A 200 -5.89 -21.01 -11.67
C VAL A 200 -6.16 -19.53 -11.43
N GLY A 201 -5.21 -18.67 -11.79
CA GLY A 201 -5.33 -17.22 -11.69
C GLY A 201 -6.06 -16.60 -12.88
N GLY A 202 -6.50 -15.35 -12.69
CA GLY A 202 -7.29 -14.64 -13.69
C GLY A 202 -6.49 -14.28 -14.95
N GLU A 203 -5.22 -13.88 -14.79
CA GLU A 203 -4.35 -13.50 -15.91
C GLU A 203 -4.00 -14.72 -16.76
N SER A 204 -3.50 -15.78 -16.14
CA SER A 204 -3.20 -17.06 -16.81
C SER A 204 -4.42 -17.65 -17.51
N SER A 205 -5.61 -17.47 -16.96
CA SER A 205 -6.85 -17.90 -17.62
C SER A 205 -7.13 -17.12 -18.91
N ARG A 206 -6.92 -15.79 -18.91
CA ARG A 206 -7.20 -14.91 -20.05
C ARG A 206 -6.13 -15.02 -21.15
N ASP A 207 -4.87 -15.11 -20.76
CA ASP A 207 -3.77 -14.85 -21.69
C ASP A 207 -3.06 -16.13 -22.17
N ARG A 208 -3.43 -17.32 -21.66
CA ARG A 208 -2.81 -18.60 -22.05
C ARG A 208 -2.93 -18.95 -23.54
N GLU A 209 -3.89 -18.38 -24.25
CA GLU A 209 -4.08 -18.61 -25.69
C GLU A 209 -3.32 -17.60 -26.56
N VAL A 210 -2.61 -16.64 -25.95
CA VAL A 210 -1.79 -15.67 -26.67
C VAL A 210 -0.61 -16.39 -27.33
N THR A 211 -0.54 -16.23 -28.65
CA THR A 211 0.49 -16.80 -29.52
C THR A 211 1.05 -15.71 -30.43
N GLY A 212 2.31 -15.85 -30.85
CA GLY A 212 2.94 -14.87 -31.74
C GLY A 212 3.18 -13.49 -31.12
N TYR A 213 3.21 -13.38 -29.79
CA TYR A 213 3.41 -12.11 -29.08
C TYR A 213 4.86 -11.65 -29.20
N VAL A 214 5.09 -10.41 -29.60
CA VAL A 214 6.43 -9.82 -29.68
C VAL A 214 6.56 -8.78 -28.58
N TYR A 215 7.46 -9.01 -27.62
CA TYR A 215 7.76 -8.01 -26.59
C TYR A 215 8.39 -6.77 -27.21
N GLU A 216 7.90 -5.60 -26.81
CA GLU A 216 8.52 -4.32 -27.13
C GLU A 216 9.86 -4.20 -26.39
N GLY A 217 10.95 -4.02 -27.14
CA GLY A 217 12.29 -3.96 -26.59
C GLY A 217 13.36 -4.07 -27.66
N VAL A 218 14.60 -4.19 -27.21
CA VAL A 218 15.77 -4.40 -28.08
C VAL A 218 16.44 -5.72 -27.75
N THR A 219 17.11 -6.33 -28.73
CA THR A 219 17.99 -7.47 -28.51
C THR A 219 19.23 -7.05 -27.72
N GLU A 220 20.03 -8.01 -27.26
CA GLU A 220 21.35 -7.74 -26.64
C GLU A 220 22.30 -6.94 -27.54
N SER A 221 22.12 -7.00 -28.87
CA SER A 221 22.88 -6.19 -29.84
C SER A 221 22.31 -4.78 -30.06
N GLY A 222 21.17 -4.44 -29.46
CA GLY A 222 20.51 -3.14 -29.58
C GLY A 222 19.55 -3.00 -30.78
N GLU A 223 19.26 -4.09 -31.49
CA GLU A 223 18.29 -4.09 -32.60
C GLU A 223 16.85 -4.23 -32.06
N VAL A 224 15.85 -3.73 -32.79
CA VAL A 224 14.43 -3.89 -32.38
C VAL A 224 14.07 -5.38 -32.36
N ASN A 225 13.47 -5.84 -31.26
CA ASN A 225 13.02 -7.23 -31.16
C ASN A 225 11.87 -7.52 -32.14
N THR A 226 11.98 -8.61 -32.88
CA THR A 226 10.92 -9.13 -33.74
C THR A 226 10.61 -10.60 -33.47
N THR A 227 11.23 -11.20 -32.45
CA THR A 227 11.10 -12.62 -32.14
C THR A 227 9.78 -12.87 -31.38
N PRO A 228 8.86 -13.67 -31.93
CA PRO A 228 7.58 -13.95 -31.28
C PRO A 228 7.72 -15.03 -30.21
N VAL A 229 6.84 -14.96 -29.20
CA VAL A 229 6.65 -15.99 -28.18
C VAL A 229 5.18 -16.36 -28.03
N ASP A 230 4.95 -17.56 -27.53
CA ASP A 230 3.64 -18.04 -27.12
C ASP A 230 3.61 -18.12 -25.59
N PHE A 231 2.55 -17.64 -24.95
CA PHE A 231 2.53 -17.55 -23.48
C PHE A 231 2.36 -18.89 -22.77
N ALA A 232 1.80 -19.89 -23.45
CA ALA A 232 1.64 -21.24 -22.89
C ALA A 232 1.72 -22.33 -23.96
N ASN A 233 2.83 -22.41 -24.70
CA ASN A 233 3.02 -23.46 -25.70
C ASN A 233 3.41 -24.80 -25.04
N PRO A 234 2.57 -25.85 -25.12
CA PRO A 234 2.86 -27.13 -24.49
C PRO A 234 4.12 -27.83 -25.04
N ALA A 235 4.53 -27.51 -26.28
CA ALA A 235 5.73 -28.07 -26.91
C ALA A 235 7.03 -27.59 -26.23
N ASN A 236 6.99 -26.43 -25.57
CA ASN A 236 8.14 -25.83 -24.88
C ASN A 236 8.26 -26.27 -23.41
N GLY A 237 7.38 -27.17 -22.95
CA GLY A 237 7.31 -27.62 -21.57
C GLY A 237 6.93 -26.51 -20.58
N THR A 238 7.14 -26.75 -19.28
CA THR A 238 6.77 -25.78 -18.23
C THR A 238 7.62 -24.51 -18.24
N SER A 239 8.85 -24.57 -18.76
CA SER A 239 9.74 -23.42 -18.94
C SER A 239 9.30 -22.46 -20.05
N GLY A 240 8.45 -22.92 -20.97
CA GLY A 240 7.83 -22.08 -22.01
C GLY A 240 6.50 -21.43 -21.62
N ILE A 241 6.09 -21.57 -20.35
CA ILE A 241 4.87 -20.94 -19.82
C ILE A 241 5.27 -19.63 -19.13
N LYS A 242 4.70 -18.49 -19.56
CA LYS A 242 4.98 -17.14 -19.05
C LYS A 242 5.11 -17.11 -17.52
N TRP A 243 4.06 -17.54 -16.82
CA TRP A 243 3.94 -17.46 -15.36
C TRP A 243 4.78 -18.47 -14.58
N LYS A 244 5.44 -19.42 -15.25
CA LYS A 244 6.31 -20.44 -14.61
C LYS A 244 7.78 -20.27 -14.92
N ARG A 245 8.11 -19.57 -16.02
CA ARG A 245 9.47 -19.40 -16.51
C ARG A 245 10.40 -18.80 -15.46
N ASN A 246 9.89 -17.89 -14.64
CA ASN A 246 10.66 -17.16 -13.62
C ASN A 246 10.50 -17.73 -12.20
N GLY A 247 10.09 -19.01 -12.08
CA GLY A 247 9.95 -19.69 -10.79
C GLY A 247 8.52 -19.69 -10.23
N PHE A 248 8.36 -20.26 -9.04
CA PHE A 248 7.03 -20.51 -8.44
C PHE A 248 6.24 -19.24 -8.13
N LEU A 249 6.93 -18.15 -7.76
CA LEU A 249 6.32 -16.85 -7.47
C LEU A 249 6.24 -15.94 -8.70
N GLY A 250 6.76 -16.37 -9.85
CA GLY A 250 6.98 -15.51 -11.01
C GLY A 250 8.06 -14.45 -10.77
N LEU A 251 8.12 -13.46 -11.66
CA LEU A 251 8.98 -12.29 -11.52
C LEU A 251 8.33 -11.31 -10.52
N ALA A 252 9.12 -10.70 -9.62
CA ALA A 252 8.55 -9.78 -8.64
C ALA A 252 7.89 -8.57 -9.30
N GLU A 253 8.55 -7.98 -10.31
CA GLU A 253 8.06 -6.84 -11.09
C GLU A 253 6.68 -7.10 -11.72
N ASP A 254 6.44 -8.29 -12.29
CA ASP A 254 5.15 -8.63 -12.92
C ASP A 254 3.97 -8.61 -11.94
N ASN A 255 4.26 -8.74 -10.64
CA ASN A 255 3.26 -8.87 -9.58
C ASN A 255 3.13 -7.58 -8.76
N ILE A 256 3.72 -6.47 -9.20
CA ILE A 256 3.51 -5.17 -8.58
C ILE A 256 2.24 -4.55 -9.15
N GLU A 257 1.31 -4.20 -8.27
CA GLU A 257 0.01 -3.63 -8.61
C GLU A 257 -0.23 -2.32 -7.86
N ASP A 258 -1.06 -1.44 -8.45
CA ASP A 258 -1.48 -0.19 -7.81
C ASP A 258 -2.27 -0.48 -6.52
N GLY A 259 -1.84 0.18 -5.44
CA GLY A 259 -2.41 0.04 -4.11
C GLY A 259 -3.54 1.02 -3.80
N SER A 260 -4.04 1.76 -4.79
CA SER A 260 -5.08 2.76 -4.60
C SER A 260 -6.43 2.11 -4.31
N TRP A 261 -7.24 2.77 -3.50
CA TRP A 261 -8.63 2.40 -3.32
C TRP A 261 -9.55 3.57 -3.02
N VAL A 262 -10.84 3.33 -3.21
CA VAL A 262 -11.93 4.04 -2.56
C VAL A 262 -12.81 3.02 -1.84
N ARG A 263 -13.10 3.24 -0.56
CA ARG A 263 -13.88 2.32 0.26
C ARG A 263 -15.02 3.02 0.97
N LEU A 264 -16.24 2.46 0.89
CA LEU A 264 -17.31 2.78 1.83
C LEU A 264 -17.02 2.06 3.14
N ARG A 265 -16.21 2.69 3.98
CA ARG A 265 -15.67 2.12 5.21
C ARG A 265 -16.75 1.90 6.26
N GLU A 266 -17.73 2.81 6.35
CA GLU A 266 -18.81 2.73 7.32
C GLU A 266 -20.09 3.40 6.80
N LEU A 267 -21.25 2.78 7.06
CA LEU A 267 -22.56 3.40 6.95
C LEU A 267 -23.34 3.11 8.23
N THR A 268 -23.86 4.15 8.86
CA THR A 268 -24.59 4.07 10.13
C THR A 268 -25.91 4.81 10.04
N LEU A 269 -27.00 4.15 10.44
CA LEU A 269 -28.30 4.74 10.68
C LEU A 269 -28.62 4.60 12.17
N SER A 270 -28.70 5.71 12.89
CA SER A 270 -29.02 5.74 14.31
C SER A 270 -30.26 6.59 14.57
N TRP A 271 -31.17 6.13 15.42
CA TRP A 271 -32.29 6.93 15.88
C TRP A 271 -32.28 7.05 17.39
N THR A 272 -31.97 8.25 17.88
CA THR A 272 -32.16 8.62 19.28
C THR A 272 -33.62 9.04 19.46
N MET A 273 -34.36 8.27 20.23
CA MET A 273 -35.79 8.48 20.46
C MET A 273 -36.01 9.72 21.34
N PRO A 274 -37.11 10.48 21.14
CA PRO A 274 -37.42 11.65 21.95
C PRO A 274 -37.50 11.32 23.44
N LYS A 275 -36.83 12.11 24.29
CA LYS A 275 -36.84 11.90 25.75
C LYS A 275 -38.25 11.86 26.33
N LEU A 276 -39.16 12.67 25.79
CA LEU A 276 -40.58 12.75 26.18
C LEU A 276 -41.29 11.38 26.15
N TRP A 277 -40.85 10.42 25.33
CA TRP A 277 -41.44 9.08 25.28
C TRP A 277 -41.14 8.25 26.52
N PHE A 278 -40.15 8.67 27.33
CA PHE A 278 -39.67 7.95 28.50
C PHE A 278 -40.00 8.66 29.82
N ASP A 279 -40.69 9.80 29.81
CA ASP A 279 -40.97 10.61 31.01
C ASP A 279 -41.76 9.85 32.10
N SER A 280 -42.50 8.80 31.73
CA SER A 280 -43.26 7.93 32.66
C SER A 280 -42.62 6.55 32.89
N PHE A 281 -41.41 6.33 32.35
CA PHE A 281 -40.68 5.08 32.46
C PHE A 281 -39.41 5.26 33.31
N PHE A 282 -38.85 4.16 33.83
CA PHE A 282 -37.57 4.19 34.55
C PHE A 282 -36.35 4.42 33.62
N LEU A 283 -36.56 4.33 32.30
CA LEU A 283 -35.53 4.55 31.29
C LEU A 283 -35.39 6.05 31.00
N GLN A 284 -34.15 6.53 30.78
CA GLN A 284 -33.88 7.96 30.49
C GLN A 284 -33.85 8.28 28.98
N GLY A 285 -33.93 7.25 28.13
CA GLY A 285 -33.87 7.34 26.68
C GLY A 285 -33.49 6.02 26.04
N ALA A 286 -33.65 5.94 24.72
CA ALA A 286 -33.17 4.81 23.93
C ALA A 286 -32.59 5.32 22.60
N THR A 287 -31.57 4.63 22.11
CA THR A 287 -31.03 4.82 20.76
C THR A 287 -30.95 3.47 20.08
N LEU A 288 -31.49 3.37 18.88
CA LEU A 288 -31.34 2.20 18.02
C LEU A 288 -30.35 2.53 16.91
N THR A 289 -29.35 1.68 16.71
CA THR A 289 -28.30 1.89 15.70
C THR A 289 -28.16 0.66 14.82
N PHE A 290 -28.19 0.88 13.50
CA PHE A 290 -27.79 -0.07 12.49
C PHE A 290 -26.47 0.41 11.88
N SER A 291 -25.47 -0.46 11.81
CA SER A 291 -24.16 -0.11 11.25
C SER A 291 -23.65 -1.23 10.35
N GLY A 292 -22.97 -0.83 9.28
CA GLY A 292 -22.26 -1.71 8.37
C GLY A 292 -20.87 -1.15 8.10
N ARG A 293 -19.88 -2.03 7.97
CA ARG A 293 -18.47 -1.65 7.76
C ARG A 293 -17.90 -2.37 6.54
N ASN A 294 -17.02 -1.69 5.82
CA ASN A 294 -16.38 -2.17 4.58
C ASN A 294 -17.42 -2.68 3.57
N LEU A 295 -18.42 -1.85 3.27
CA LEU A 295 -19.59 -2.24 2.48
C LEU A 295 -19.34 -2.24 0.98
N TRP A 296 -18.36 -1.46 0.52
CA TRP A 296 -17.99 -1.34 -0.88
C TRP A 296 -16.51 -0.96 -0.98
N LEU A 297 -15.83 -1.46 -2.01
CA LEU A 297 -14.42 -1.24 -2.32
C LEU A 297 -14.27 -1.12 -3.84
N ASP A 298 -13.54 -0.11 -4.27
CA ASP A 298 -13.12 0.15 -5.64
C ASP A 298 -11.59 0.26 -5.66
N THR A 299 -10.95 -0.49 -6.54
CA THR A 299 -9.48 -0.63 -6.61
C THR A 299 -9.10 -1.36 -7.89
N ASP A 300 -7.94 -1.02 -8.45
CA ASP A 300 -7.36 -1.73 -9.59
C ASP A 300 -6.57 -2.99 -9.16
N TYR A 301 -6.39 -3.19 -7.85
CA TYR A 301 -5.76 -4.38 -7.28
C TYR A 301 -6.60 -5.63 -7.57
N SER A 302 -5.99 -6.63 -8.21
CA SER A 302 -6.64 -7.83 -8.73
C SER A 302 -6.91 -8.90 -7.65
N GLY A 303 -6.26 -8.79 -6.49
CA GLY A 303 -6.48 -9.70 -5.36
C GLY A 303 -7.71 -9.36 -4.50
N VAL A 304 -7.83 -10.00 -3.33
CA VAL A 304 -9.05 -9.90 -2.48
C VAL A 304 -9.28 -8.48 -1.95
N ALA A 305 -8.21 -7.81 -1.54
CA ALA A 305 -8.17 -6.41 -1.16
C ALA A 305 -6.70 -5.96 -1.16
N PRO A 306 -6.39 -4.66 -1.25
CA PRO A 306 -5.01 -4.16 -1.11
C PRO A 306 -4.50 -4.01 0.34
N ARG A 307 -5.24 -4.52 1.35
CA ARG A 307 -4.83 -4.49 2.78
C ARG A 307 -4.38 -5.81 3.43
N PRO A 308 -4.24 -6.97 2.76
CA PRO A 308 -3.70 -8.15 3.41
C PRO A 308 -2.18 -7.98 3.47
N THR A 309 -1.70 -7.26 4.49
CA THR A 309 -0.29 -7.34 4.86
C THR A 309 -0.08 -8.71 5.50
N CYS A 310 0.57 -9.62 4.80
CA CYS A 310 1.21 -10.77 5.43
C CYS A 310 2.60 -10.30 5.83
N ALA A 311 2.72 -9.71 7.02
CA ALA A 311 4.03 -9.42 7.60
C ALA A 311 4.50 -10.65 8.36
N GLU A 312 5.76 -11.06 8.15
CA GLU A 312 6.41 -12.01 9.04
C GLU A 312 6.53 -11.37 10.42
N ILE A 313 5.84 -11.93 11.41
CA ILE A 313 6.09 -11.58 12.81
C ILE A 313 7.15 -12.58 13.28
N PRO A 314 8.36 -12.14 13.69
CA PRO A 314 9.32 -13.04 14.31
C PRO A 314 8.73 -13.48 15.65
N THR A 315 8.17 -14.69 15.70
CA THR A 315 7.92 -15.38 16.96
C THR A 315 9.07 -16.34 17.22
N THR A 316 9.54 -16.32 18.47
CA THR A 316 10.45 -17.23 19.19
C THR A 316 10.69 -18.63 18.59
N PRO A 317 11.79 -19.35 18.97
CA PRO A 317 12.49 -20.38 18.16
C PRO A 317 11.73 -21.66 17.75
N ALA A 318 10.41 -21.72 17.88
CA ALA A 318 9.58 -22.85 17.49
C ALA A 318 8.30 -22.37 16.80
N GLY A 319 8.39 -22.13 15.49
CA GLY A 319 7.22 -22.07 14.61
C GLY A 319 7.01 -20.72 13.92
N ILE A 320 7.06 -20.76 12.59
CA ILE A 320 6.62 -19.67 11.70
C ILE A 320 5.09 -19.76 11.62
N ILE A 321 4.39 -18.70 12.03
CA ILE A 321 2.94 -18.55 11.79
C ILE A 321 2.72 -17.37 10.84
N LEU A 322 2.38 -17.67 9.59
CA LEU A 322 1.86 -16.70 8.64
C LEU A 322 0.48 -16.23 9.14
N THR A 323 0.41 -15.01 9.68
CA THR A 323 -0.86 -14.42 10.11
C THR A 323 -1.37 -13.45 9.05
N CYS A 324 -1.94 -13.96 7.95
CA CYS A 324 -2.63 -13.11 6.99
C CYS A 324 -4.02 -12.74 7.54
N ARG A 325 -4.24 -11.46 7.89
CA ARG A 325 -5.60 -10.94 8.11
C ARG A 325 -6.26 -10.66 6.77
N THR A 326 -6.96 -11.65 6.24
CA THR A 326 -7.84 -11.45 5.09
C THR A 326 -9.19 -10.89 5.57
N GLN A 327 -9.61 -9.74 5.04
CA GLN A 327 -11.02 -9.36 5.07
C GLN A 327 -11.68 -10.06 3.89
N ARG A 328 -12.69 -10.90 4.16
CA ARG A 328 -13.54 -11.45 3.09
C ARG A 328 -14.33 -10.29 2.47
N VAL A 329 -14.01 -9.95 1.23
CA VAL A 329 -14.90 -9.21 0.34
C VAL A 329 -15.55 -10.25 -0.57
N THR A 330 -16.87 -10.34 -0.55
CA THR A 330 -17.62 -11.16 -1.50
C THR A 330 -17.56 -10.51 -2.87
N PRO A 331 -17.19 -11.24 -3.95
CA PRO A 331 -17.19 -10.67 -5.29
C PRO A 331 -18.63 -10.28 -5.70
N SER A 332 -18.76 -9.13 -6.38
CA SER A 332 -19.98 -8.78 -7.10
C SER A 332 -20.15 -9.71 -8.31
N PRO A 333 -21.39 -10.11 -8.65
CA PRO A 333 -21.68 -10.99 -9.80
C PRO A 333 -21.29 -10.41 -11.15
#